data_AF-A0A7W8PCV9-F1
#
_entry.id   AF-A0A7W8PCV9-F1
#
_cell.length_a   1.000
_cell.length_b   1.000
_cell.length_c   1.000
_cell.angle_alpha   90.00
_cell.angle_beta   90.00
_cell.angle_gamma   90.00
#
_symmetry.space_group_name_H-M   'P 1'
#
loop_
_entity.id
_entity.type
_entity.pdbx_description
1 polymer ?
#
loop_
_entity_poly.entity_id
_entity_poly.type
_entity_poly.pdbx_seq_one_letter_code
_entity_poly.pdbx_strand_id
1 'polypeptide(L)' 'MIEAIDGNILYVDVEAIVNPVNCVGVMGRGLALQFRKVFPVGGDNYLGRSLTIVLAGGEESEAA' A
#
# COMPACT_ATOMS: atom_id res chain seq x y z
N MET A 1 -17.08 7.60 -7.68
CA MET A 1 -16.40 8.50 -8.63
C MET A 1 -14.97 7.99 -8.78
N ILE A 2 -14.35 8.11 -9.96
CA ILE A 2 -12.95 7.72 -10.19
C ILE A 2 -12.22 8.94 -10.71
N GLU A 3 -11.10 9.28 -10.07
CA GLU A 3 -10.30 10.45 -10.38
C GLU A 3 -8.88 10.00 -10.71
N ALA A 4 -8.36 10.46 -11.84
CA ALA A 4 -6.96 10.30 -12.19
C ALA A 4 -6.19 11.48 -11.62
N ILE A 5 -5.24 11.18 -10.73
CA ILE A 5 -4.36 12.17 -10.12
C ILE A 5 -2.91 11.82 -10.42
N ASP A 6 -2.06 12.83 -10.55
CA ASP A 6 -0.62 12.67 -10.67
C ASP A 6 0.04 12.96 -9.32
N GLY A 7 0.99 12.12 -8.91
CA GLY A 7 1.69 12.30 -7.66
C GLY A 7 2.35 11.03 -7.13
N ASN A 8 2.67 11.04 -5.83
CA ASN A 8 3.21 9.88 -5.15
C ASN A 8 2.14 9.24 -4.27
N ILE A 9 1.70 8.05 -4.68
CA ILE A 9 0.65 7.28 -4.00
C ILE A 9 0.97 6.94 -2.53
N LEU A 10 2.25 6.97 -2.12
CA LEU A 10 2.66 6.66 -0.74
C LEU A 10 2.36 7.79 0.25
N TYR A 11 2.06 9.00 -0.23
CA TYR A 11 1.89 10.20 0.58
C TYR A 11 0.55 10.91 0.29
N VAL A 12 -0.42 10.19 -0.26
CA VAL A 12 -1.76 10.71 -0.50
C VAL A 12 -2.62 10.56 0.75
N ASP A 13 -3.45 11.57 1.02
CA ASP A 13 -4.38 11.58 2.15
C ASP A 13 -5.61 10.72 1.84
N VAL A 14 -5.50 9.42 2.12
CA VAL A 14 -6.55 8.42 1.91
C VAL A 14 -6.50 7.37 3.02
N GLU A 15 -7.62 6.72 3.29
CA GLU A 15 -7.71 5.68 4.31
C GLU A 15 -6.92 4.41 3.97
N ALA A 16 -6.82 4.09 2.68
CA ALA A 16 -6.21 2.84 2.22
C ALA A 16 -5.49 3.00 0.89
N ILE A 17 -4.32 2.38 0.79
CA ILE A 17 -3.53 2.34 -0.43
C ILE A 17 -3.31 0.89 -0.85
N VAL A 18 -3.47 0.64 -2.14
CA VAL A 18 -3.35 -0.68 -2.74
C VAL A 18 -1.95 -0.86 -3.35
N ASN A 19 -1.21 -1.85 -2.86
CA ASN A 19 0.09 -2.25 -3.42
C ASN A 19 -0.08 -3.48 -4.33
N PRO A 20 0.15 -3.36 -5.65
CA PRO A 20 0.20 -4.48 -6.56
C PRO A 20 1.48 -5.30 -6.35
N VAL A 21 1.32 -6.60 -6.12
CA VAL A 21 2.42 -7.51 -5.82
C VAL A 21 2.35 -8.74 -6.74
N ASN A 22 3.37 -9.59 -6.70
CA ASN A 22 3.35 -10.86 -7.43
C ASN A 22 2.94 -12.02 -6.52
N CYS A 23 2.61 -13.16 -7.14
CA CYS A 23 2.14 -14.35 -6.42
C CYS A 23 3.27 -15.17 -5.75
N VAL A 24 4.54 -14.76 -5.90
CA VAL A 24 5.70 -15.48 -5.35
C VAL A 24 6.30 -14.78 -4.13
N GLY A 25 5.69 -13.69 -3.65
CA GLY A 25 6.08 -13.02 -2.41
C GLY A 25 7.35 -12.17 -2.51
N VAL A 26 7.72 -11.67 -3.70
CA VAL A 26 8.96 -10.90 -3.91
C VAL A 26 8.67 -9.42 -4.16
N MET A 27 9.09 -8.52 -3.27
CA MET A 27 9.02 -7.06 -3.47
C MET A 27 10.40 -6.47 -3.79
N GLY A 28 10.91 -6.76 -4.99
CA GLY A 28 12.30 -6.44 -5.36
C GLY A 28 12.50 -5.14 -6.15
N ARG A 29 11.44 -4.55 -6.72
CA ARG A 29 11.54 -3.35 -7.59
C ARG A 29 10.22 -2.58 -7.67
N GLY A 30 10.29 -1.40 -8.29
CA GLY A 30 9.11 -0.58 -8.59
C GLY A 30 8.34 -0.16 -7.33
N LEU A 31 7.02 -0.05 -7.46
CA LEU A 31 6.13 0.37 -6.38
C LEU A 31 6.20 -0.57 -5.17
N ALA A 32 6.20 -1.88 -5.39
CA ALA A 32 6.29 -2.88 -4.32
C ALA A 32 7.56 -2.71 -3.45
N LEU A 33 8.71 -2.38 -4.04
CA LEU A 33 9.94 -2.11 -3.27
C LEU A 33 9.81 -0.82 -2.44
N GLN A 34 9.16 0.21 -2.99
CA GLN A 34 8.95 1.45 -2.24
C GLN A 34 8.00 1.22 -1.06
N PHE A 35 6.92 0.45 -1.26
CA PHE A 35 6.04 -0.01 -0.18
C PHE A 35 6.79 -0.78 0.90
N ARG A 36 7.65 -1.74 0.52
CA ARG A 36 8.47 -2.50 1.49
C ARG A 36 9.37 -1.61 2.34
N LYS A 37 9.86 -0.49 1.80
CA LYS A 37 10.71 0.46 2.52
C LYS A 37 9.94 1.37 3.48
N VAL A 38 8.73 1.79 3.08
CA VAL A 38 7.89 2.71 3.87
C VAL A 38 7.05 1.96 4.91
N PHE A 39 6.53 0.78 4.55
CA PHE A 39 5.71 -0.10 5.39
C PHE A 39 6.44 -1.44 5.57
N PRO A 40 7.39 -1.54 6.51
CA PRO A 40 8.16 -2.75 6.72
C PRO A 40 7.29 -3.83 7.37
N VAL A 41 6.62 -4.64 6.56
CA VAL A 41 5.98 -5.88 7.00
C VAL A 41 7.03 -7.01 6.99
N GLY A 42 6.99 -7.91 7.96
CA GLY A 42 7.89 -9.07 8.00
C GLY A 42 7.72 -9.97 6.77
N GLY A 43 8.80 -10.61 6.31
CA GLY A 43 8.82 -11.41 5.07
C GLY A 43 7.71 -12.48 5.00
N ASP A 44 7.35 -13.06 6.13
CA ASP A 44 6.36 -14.14 6.22
C ASP A 44 4.92 -13.67 5.95
N ASN A 45 4.60 -12.40 6.21
CA ASN A 45 3.27 -11.83 5.99
C ASN A 45 2.95 -11.56 4.50
N TYR A 46 3.91 -11.80 3.61
CA TYR A 46 3.82 -11.51 2.18
C TYR A 46 3.75 -12.75 1.27
N LEU A 47 4.00 -13.94 1.80
CA LEU A 47 4.00 -15.15 0.99
C LEU A 47 2.59 -15.45 0.46
N GLY A 48 2.45 -15.47 -0.87
CA GLY A 48 1.24 -15.94 -1.57
C GLY A 48 0.10 -14.93 -1.72
N ARG A 49 0.32 -13.63 -1.49
CA ARG A 49 -0.71 -12.60 -1.73
C ARG A 49 -0.47 -11.91 -3.07
N SER A 50 -1.51 -11.83 -3.92
CA SER A 50 -1.45 -11.10 -5.21
C SER A 50 -1.70 -9.59 -5.05
N LEU A 51 -2.18 -9.15 -3.88
CA LEU A 51 -2.45 -7.75 -3.54
C LEU A 51 -2.20 -7.53 -2.05
N THR A 52 -1.64 -6.38 -1.67
CA THR A 52 -1.57 -5.95 -0.26
C THR A 52 -2.26 -4.59 -0.12
N ILE A 53 -3.16 -4.47 0.85
CA ILE A 53 -3.79 -3.20 1.23
C ILE A 53 -3.09 -2.71 2.50
N VAL A 54 -2.63 -1.46 2.46
CA VAL A 54 -2.08 -0.77 3.63
C VAL A 54 -3.09 0.28 4.06
N LEU A 55 -3.53 0.23 5.32
CA LEU A 55 -4.31 1.30 5.92
C LEU A 55 -3.36 2.44 6.25
N ALA A 56 -3.47 3.54 5.51
CA ALA A 56 -2.80 4.78 5.86
C ALA A 56 -3.73 5.44 6.86
N GLY A 57 -3.31 5.50 8.13
CA GLY A 57 -4.15 6.06 9.19
C GLY A 57 -4.51 7.51 8.86
N GLY A 58 -5.70 7.72 8.31
CA GLY A 58 -6.42 8.98 8.47
C GLY A 58 -6.78 9.10 9.94
N GLU A 59 -6.72 10.30 10.49
CA GLU A 59 -7.38 10.58 11.77
C GLU A 59 -8.81 10.03 11.68
N GLU A 60 -9.28 9.31 12.70
CA GLU A 60 -10.70 8.98 12.78
C GLU A 60 -11.45 10.31 12.71
N SER A 61 -12.08 10.59 11.56
CA SER A 61 -13.09 11.63 11.49
C SER A 61 -14.20 11.16 12.41
N GLU A 62 -14.18 11.69 13.63
CA GLU A 62 -15.25 11.62 14.61
C GLU A 62 -16.58 11.77 13.85
N ALA A 63 -17.43 10.77 13.99
CA ALA A 63 -18.78 10.82 13.48
C ALA A 63 -19.46 12.09 14.02
N ALA A 64 -19.80 13.01 13.13
CA ALA A 64 -20.64 14.18 13.38
C ALA A 64 -21.68 14.30 12.26
#